data_AF-A0AB36KPD5-F1
#
_entry.id   AF-A0AB36KPD5-F1
#
_cell.length_a   1.000
_cell.length_b   1.000
_cell.length_c   1.000
_cell.angle_alpha   90.00
_cell.angle_beta   90.00
_cell.angle_gamma   90.00
#
_symmetry.space_group_name_H-M   'P 1'
#
loop_
_entity.id
_entity.type
_entity.pdbx_description
1 polymer ?
#
loop_
_entity_poly.entity_id
_entity_poly.type
_entity_poly.pdbx_seq_one_letter_code
_entity_poly.pdbx_strand_id
1 'polypeptide(L)'
;MHFPHDGSLQDRPIAGAYAPSERFFEDGTALNRVVFEAPYLARCSDNKTATLVRPRDYAIRYPYMQINRRGMVSWLIFDLDHTNSLAWDDEGLPPPNLIVRNRNNGHSHLFYAIPPVCTTENARDKPIQYMKAVYAAFALRLKADPDYNSGPVAKTPGHPWWSTSELHNHVYELGELADYVELQVSPWKTGPQLEDLPHSRHCVLFEQLRYFAYSIVNQERERGTLATFSRRLEAFAHNHNKFARNGFSEDLMLSSVRATVRSVARWTWTRYQGSTRCCRGAMSLDKSLPLAERQSLAAKRTHELRHRSTESKIRAACRGLQERGEKLTQVAIAILAGVSRQTVANYGHVLNEVTRPQTISFLAPSVSKTFSPSSTGNQGSTPSHGIALTSTLTDVTYGVHQVTAPAGGALDLVASSSQSEDSS
;
A
#
# COMPACT_ATOMS: atom_id res chain seq x y z
N MET A 1 53.70 -0.90 38.80
CA MET A 1 52.91 -1.70 37.85
C MET A 1 52.66 -0.84 36.64
N HIS A 2 53.36 -1.15 35.55
CA HIS A 2 53.28 -0.45 34.27
C HIS A 2 52.02 -0.94 33.56
N PHE A 3 51.02 -0.09 33.41
CA PHE A 3 49.90 -0.36 32.52
C PHE A 3 50.42 -0.20 31.09
N PRO A 4 50.29 -1.22 30.21
CA PRO A 4 50.69 -1.04 28.83
C PRO A 4 49.72 -0.05 28.19
N HIS A 5 50.27 1.06 27.68
CA HIS A 5 49.61 1.85 26.66
C HIS A 5 49.37 0.94 25.46
N ASP A 6 48.12 0.52 25.25
CA ASP A 6 47.72 -0.17 24.02
C ASP A 6 47.74 0.84 22.87
N GLY A 7 48.87 0.86 22.16
CA GLY A 7 49.04 1.55 20.90
C GLY A 7 48.38 0.76 19.78
N SER A 8 47.12 1.06 19.46
CA SER A 8 46.41 0.53 18.28
C SER A 8 45.93 1.62 17.31
N LEU A 9 46.71 2.71 17.17
CA LEU A 9 46.81 3.43 15.90
C LEU A 9 47.79 2.65 14.97
N GLN A 10 47.50 1.38 14.69
CA GLN A 10 48.31 0.52 13.81
C GLN A 10 47.54 0.21 12.53
N ASP A 11 48.20 0.46 11.40
CA ASP A 11 47.94 -0.02 10.04
C ASP A 11 46.47 -0.13 9.59
N ARG A 12 45.85 1.01 9.26
CA ARG A 12 44.69 0.98 8.37
C ARG A 12 45.21 0.84 6.94
N PRO A 13 44.86 -0.23 6.21
CA PRO A 13 45.38 -0.42 4.87
C PRO A 13 44.95 0.73 3.96
N ILE A 14 45.85 1.14 3.07
CA ILE A 14 45.58 2.15 2.06
C ILE A 14 44.39 1.67 1.23
N ALA A 15 43.38 2.53 1.07
CA ALA A 15 42.18 2.22 0.29
C ALA A 15 42.57 1.72 -1.11
N GLY A 16 41.98 0.60 -1.53
CA GLY A 16 42.30 -0.07 -2.79
C GLY A 16 43.40 -1.14 -2.72
N ALA A 17 44.24 -1.17 -1.68
CA ALA A 17 45.38 -2.09 -1.60
C ALA A 17 45.12 -3.38 -0.78
N TYR A 18 44.03 -3.44 -0.01
CA TYR A 18 43.73 -4.61 0.83
C TYR A 18 42.93 -5.68 0.08
N ALA A 19 43.09 -6.94 0.50
CA ALA A 19 42.31 -8.07 -0.01
C ALA A 19 40.93 -8.13 0.68
N PRO A 20 39.82 -8.05 -0.08
CA PRO A 20 38.47 -8.15 0.49
C PRO A 20 38.22 -9.53 1.10
N SER A 21 37.32 -9.58 2.08
CA SER A 21 36.89 -10.83 2.72
C SER A 21 36.38 -11.85 1.70
N GLU A 22 36.72 -13.13 1.87
CA GLU A 22 36.23 -14.22 1.01
C GLU A 22 34.70 -14.33 1.03
N ARG A 23 34.05 -13.88 2.11
CA ARG A 23 32.59 -13.86 2.25
C ARG A 23 31.87 -13.11 1.13
N PHE A 24 32.52 -12.13 0.49
CA PHE A 24 31.96 -11.44 -0.68
C PHE A 24 31.74 -12.36 -1.88
N PHE A 25 32.47 -13.47 -1.96
CA PHE A 25 32.43 -14.43 -3.04
C PHE A 25 31.70 -15.73 -2.64
N GLU A 26 31.23 -15.83 -1.40
CA GLU A 26 30.39 -16.92 -0.91
C GLU A 26 28.92 -16.66 -1.25
N ASP A 27 28.34 -17.49 -2.11
CA ASP A 27 26.93 -17.39 -2.49
C ASP A 27 26.00 -17.49 -1.27
N GLY A 28 24.97 -16.64 -1.25
CA GLY A 28 23.95 -16.64 -0.21
C GLY A 28 24.32 -15.84 1.04
N THR A 29 25.51 -15.22 1.14
CA THR A 29 25.82 -14.27 2.22
C THR A 29 25.24 -12.88 1.95
N ALA A 30 25.03 -12.09 2.99
CA ALA A 30 24.60 -10.70 2.84
C ALA A 30 25.70 -9.83 2.20
N LEU A 31 26.98 -10.15 2.45
CA LEU A 31 28.12 -9.48 1.81
C LEU A 31 28.20 -9.76 0.31
N ASN A 32 28.01 -11.01 -0.11
CA ASN A 32 27.92 -11.35 -1.53
C ASN A 32 26.79 -10.57 -2.24
N ARG A 33 25.63 -10.46 -1.59
CA ARG A 33 24.52 -9.66 -2.11
C ARG A 33 24.87 -8.18 -2.28
N VAL A 34 25.70 -7.59 -1.41
CA VAL A 34 26.17 -6.21 -1.59
C VAL A 34 26.89 -6.05 -2.93
N VAL A 35 27.80 -6.97 -3.28
CA VAL A 35 28.51 -6.94 -4.56
C VAL A 35 27.55 -7.24 -5.71
N PHE A 36 26.71 -8.26 -5.58
CA PHE A 36 25.75 -8.62 -6.63
C PHE A 36 24.79 -7.49 -6.97
N GLU A 37 24.29 -6.77 -5.95
CA GLU A 37 23.36 -5.66 -6.11
C GLU A 37 24.02 -4.31 -6.40
N ALA A 38 25.33 -4.17 -6.19
CA ALA A 38 26.05 -2.95 -6.58
C ALA A 38 26.07 -2.74 -8.11
N PRO A 39 26.12 -1.48 -8.58
CA PRO A 39 26.31 -1.19 -9.99
C PRO A 39 27.60 -1.84 -10.51
N TYR A 40 27.60 -2.35 -11.75
CA TYR A 40 28.79 -2.94 -12.37
C TYR A 40 30.01 -2.00 -12.26
N LEU A 41 29.81 -0.72 -12.56
CA LEU A 41 30.75 0.37 -12.28
C LEU A 41 30.21 1.20 -11.10
N ALA A 42 30.65 0.86 -9.89
CA ALA A 42 30.24 1.53 -8.67
C ALA A 42 31.10 2.77 -8.40
N ARG A 43 30.45 3.84 -7.93
CA ARG A 43 31.18 4.97 -7.34
C ARG A 43 31.82 4.53 -6.02
N CYS A 44 33.04 4.98 -5.76
CA CYS A 44 33.76 4.69 -4.54
C CYS A 44 34.74 5.81 -4.19
N SER A 45 35.15 5.87 -2.93
CA SER A 45 36.11 6.86 -2.44
C SER A 45 36.65 6.49 -1.06
N ASP A 46 37.77 7.10 -0.71
CA ASP A 46 38.36 7.12 0.63
C ASP A 46 37.57 8.02 1.60
N ASN A 47 36.87 9.03 1.10
CA ASN A 47 36.01 9.93 1.85
C ASN A 47 34.54 9.84 1.40
N LYS A 48 33.66 10.74 1.87
CA LYS A 48 32.24 10.76 1.47
C LYS A 48 31.98 11.36 0.06
N THR A 49 33.00 11.77 -0.71
CA THR A 49 32.80 12.56 -1.95
C THR A 49 32.58 11.73 -3.22
N ALA A 50 32.66 10.40 -3.17
CA ALA A 50 32.32 9.48 -4.27
C ALA A 50 33.06 9.76 -5.60
N THR A 51 34.35 10.13 -5.51
CA THR A 51 35.14 10.71 -6.61
C THR A 51 35.58 9.68 -7.67
N LEU A 52 35.71 8.41 -7.31
CA LEU A 52 36.20 7.36 -8.19
C LEU A 52 35.06 6.48 -8.70
N VAL A 53 35.23 5.91 -9.90
CA VAL A 53 34.34 4.88 -10.46
C VAL A 53 35.18 3.66 -10.77
N ARG A 54 34.79 2.50 -10.24
CA ARG A 54 35.53 1.24 -10.36
C ARG A 54 34.57 0.06 -10.55
N PRO A 55 35.00 -1.06 -11.16
CA PRO A 55 34.25 -2.30 -11.12
C PRO A 55 33.88 -2.66 -9.68
N ARG A 56 32.65 -3.13 -9.45
CA ARG A 56 32.14 -3.42 -8.09
C ARG A 56 33.04 -4.33 -7.26
N ASP A 57 33.67 -5.33 -7.87
CA ASP A 57 34.59 -6.27 -7.22
C ASP A 57 35.89 -5.59 -6.75
N TYR A 58 36.21 -4.44 -7.32
CA TYR A 58 37.30 -3.58 -6.89
C TYR A 58 36.83 -2.46 -5.94
N ALA A 59 35.61 -1.95 -6.15
CA ALA A 59 35.03 -0.87 -5.36
C ALA A 59 34.85 -1.25 -3.87
N ILE A 60 34.65 -2.53 -3.56
CA ILE A 60 34.62 -3.03 -2.16
C ILE A 60 35.92 -2.76 -1.40
N ARG A 61 37.03 -2.49 -2.10
CA ARG A 61 38.33 -2.14 -1.49
C ARG A 61 38.40 -0.68 -1.02
N TYR A 62 37.33 0.08 -1.16
CA TYR A 62 37.22 1.45 -0.68
C TYR A 62 36.23 1.52 0.48
N PRO A 63 36.45 2.44 1.43
CA PRO A 63 35.63 2.56 2.63
C PRO A 63 34.22 3.09 2.36
N TYR A 64 34.05 3.87 1.29
CA TYR A 64 32.74 4.28 0.82
C TYR A 64 32.52 3.78 -0.59
N MET A 65 31.36 3.18 -0.83
CA MET A 65 30.97 2.72 -2.16
C MET A 65 29.48 2.91 -2.40
N GLN A 66 29.10 2.95 -3.67
CA GLN A 66 27.73 2.91 -4.11
C GLN A 66 27.18 1.48 -3.99
N ILE A 67 26.14 1.31 -3.18
CA ILE A 67 25.54 0.00 -2.89
C ILE A 67 24.34 -0.29 -3.79
N ASN A 68 23.44 0.68 -3.98
CA ASN A 68 22.27 0.52 -4.83
C ASN A 68 22.56 0.92 -6.29
N ARG A 69 22.01 0.18 -7.25
CA ARG A 69 22.15 0.50 -8.68
C ARG A 69 21.38 1.78 -9.02
N ARG A 70 21.78 2.44 -10.10
CA ARG A 70 21.00 3.56 -10.63
C ARG A 70 19.62 3.05 -11.06
N GLY A 71 18.56 3.64 -10.52
CA GLY A 71 17.18 3.27 -10.85
C GLY A 71 16.66 1.99 -10.20
N MET A 72 17.41 1.38 -9.27
CA MET A 72 16.96 0.21 -8.49
C MET A 72 17.43 0.33 -7.04
N VAL A 73 16.52 0.09 -6.09
CA VAL A 73 16.85 0.06 -4.66
C VAL A 73 16.69 -1.37 -4.17
N SER A 74 17.80 -2.04 -3.85
CA SER A 74 17.85 -3.41 -3.33
C SER A 74 18.17 -3.46 -1.83
N TRP A 75 18.65 -2.33 -1.28
CA TRP A 75 19.01 -2.14 0.12
C TRP A 75 18.39 -0.86 0.67
N LEU A 76 17.67 -0.94 1.79
CA LEU A 76 17.33 0.22 2.61
C LEU A 76 18.48 0.44 3.59
N ILE A 77 19.11 1.61 3.52
CA ILE A 77 20.30 1.95 4.33
C ILE A 77 19.94 3.11 5.25
N PHE A 78 20.14 2.93 6.55
CA PHE A 78 19.86 3.93 7.57
C PHE A 78 21.18 4.38 8.22
N ASP A 79 21.57 5.65 8.07
CA ASP A 79 22.73 6.22 8.76
C ASP A 79 22.31 6.70 10.15
N LEU A 80 22.92 6.12 11.18
CA LEU A 80 22.68 6.42 12.58
C LEU A 80 23.84 7.26 13.10
N ASP A 81 23.57 8.54 13.38
CA ASP A 81 24.51 9.50 13.95
C ASP A 81 24.64 9.41 15.49
N HIS A 82 24.21 8.30 16.08
CA HIS A 82 24.40 8.00 17.50
C HIS A 82 25.21 6.73 17.72
N THR A 83 25.66 6.51 18.95
CA THR A 83 26.54 5.40 19.31
C THR A 83 25.80 4.06 19.47
N ASN A 84 24.47 4.07 19.55
CA ASN A 84 23.68 2.84 19.68
C ASN A 84 23.48 2.15 18.32
N SER A 85 24.35 1.21 17.96
CA SER A 85 24.22 0.44 16.72
C SER A 85 23.18 -0.69 16.79
N LEU A 86 22.57 -0.90 17.97
CA LEU A 86 21.53 -1.90 18.21
C LEU A 86 20.15 -1.26 18.43
N ALA A 87 19.98 0.02 18.07
CA ALA A 87 18.71 0.74 18.23
C ALA A 87 17.50 0.06 17.57
N TRP A 88 17.72 -0.84 16.61
CA TRP A 88 16.66 -1.65 16.02
C TRP A 88 16.03 -2.62 17.04
N ASP A 89 16.82 -3.20 17.93
CA ASP A 89 16.37 -4.17 18.95
C ASP A 89 15.56 -3.46 20.04
N ASP A 90 16.06 -2.31 20.50
CA ASP A 90 15.38 -1.45 21.48
C ASP A 90 14.00 -0.98 20.99
N GLU A 91 13.86 -0.73 19.68
CA GLU A 91 12.62 -0.29 19.05
C GLU A 91 11.70 -1.44 18.61
N GLY A 92 12.13 -2.70 18.81
CA GLY A 92 11.38 -3.89 18.41
C GLY A 92 11.24 -4.06 16.89
N LEU A 93 12.18 -3.52 16.13
CA LEU A 93 12.26 -3.68 14.68
C LEU A 93 12.89 -5.04 14.33
N PRO A 94 12.66 -5.57 13.12
CA PRO A 94 13.32 -6.79 12.70
C PRO A 94 14.85 -6.56 12.63
N PRO A 95 15.66 -7.62 12.84
CA PRO A 95 17.11 -7.49 12.73
C PRO A 95 17.53 -7.01 11.33
N PRO A 96 18.51 -6.10 11.21
CA PRO A 96 19.09 -5.76 9.91
C PRO A 96 19.95 -6.92 9.41
N ASN A 97 20.19 -6.99 8.10
CA ASN A 97 21.12 -7.95 7.54
C ASN A 97 22.58 -7.66 7.93
N LEU A 98 22.95 -6.37 7.85
CA LEU A 98 24.31 -5.91 8.15
C LEU A 98 24.27 -4.67 9.05
N ILE A 99 25.19 -4.64 10.00
CA ILE A 99 25.49 -3.46 10.84
C ILE A 99 26.91 -3.03 10.52
N VAL A 100 27.09 -1.84 9.97
CA VAL A 100 28.41 -1.29 9.61
C VAL A 100 28.73 -0.09 10.51
N ARG A 101 29.46 -0.36 11.60
CA ARG A 101 29.77 0.61 12.64
C ARG A 101 31.13 1.26 12.41
N ASN A 102 31.20 2.58 12.57
CA ASN A 102 32.46 3.29 12.69
C ASN A 102 33.09 3.01 14.06
N ARG A 103 34.31 2.45 14.04
CA ARG A 103 35.05 2.02 15.24
C ARG A 103 35.38 3.19 16.18
N ASN A 104 35.47 4.42 15.65
CA ASN A 104 35.92 5.59 16.41
C ASN A 104 34.77 6.30 17.14
N ASN A 105 33.69 6.64 16.43
CA ASN A 105 32.59 7.46 16.98
C ASN A 105 31.29 6.66 17.21
N GLY A 106 31.25 5.39 16.82
CA GLY A 106 30.10 4.52 17.01
C GLY A 106 28.94 4.71 16.04
N HIS A 107 28.97 5.70 15.16
CA HIS A 107 27.94 5.90 14.14
C HIS A 107 27.90 4.72 13.18
N SER A 108 26.71 4.26 12.81
CA SER A 108 26.54 3.01 12.09
C SER A 108 25.58 3.13 10.93
N HIS A 109 25.81 2.36 9.86
CA HIS A 109 24.78 2.11 8.86
C HIS A 109 24.11 0.77 9.15
N LEU A 110 22.79 0.75 9.17
CA LEU A 110 21.99 -0.48 9.16
C LEU A 110 21.52 -0.77 7.74
N PHE A 111 21.66 -2.02 7.31
CA PHE A 111 21.27 -2.46 5.97
C PHE A 111 20.14 -3.48 6.06
N TYR A 112 19.02 -3.17 5.41
CA TYR A 112 17.92 -4.10 5.21
C TYR A 112 17.82 -4.48 3.74
N ALA A 113 17.92 -5.77 3.46
CA ALA A 113 17.78 -6.35 2.13
C ALA A 113 16.30 -6.39 1.74
N ILE A 114 15.95 -5.84 0.58
CA ILE A 114 14.58 -5.90 0.03
C ILE A 114 14.60 -6.39 -1.42
N PRO A 115 13.51 -6.98 -1.94
CA PRO A 115 13.35 -7.20 -3.38
C PRO A 115 13.60 -5.88 -4.12
N PRO A 116 14.41 -5.86 -5.20
CA PRO A 116 14.77 -4.62 -5.88
C PRO A 116 13.54 -3.84 -6.36
N VAL A 117 13.42 -2.59 -5.91
CA VAL A 117 12.37 -1.67 -6.33
C VAL A 117 12.90 -0.78 -7.45
N CYS A 118 12.26 -0.84 -8.63
CA CYS A 118 12.59 0.02 -9.74
C CYS A 118 12.17 1.47 -9.45
N THR A 119 13.10 2.42 -9.62
CA THR A 119 12.93 3.86 -9.37
C THR A 119 13.19 4.71 -10.61
N THR A 120 13.19 4.10 -11.80
CA THR A 120 13.28 4.80 -13.09
C THR A 120 11.98 5.54 -13.42
N GLU A 121 12.02 6.42 -14.42
CA GLU A 121 10.86 7.20 -14.87
C GLU A 121 9.69 6.33 -15.37
N ASN A 122 9.98 5.11 -15.85
CA ASN A 122 8.98 4.15 -16.32
C ASN A 122 8.45 3.22 -15.23
N ALA A 123 8.93 3.37 -13.99
CA ALA A 123 8.55 2.52 -12.88
C ALA A 123 7.13 2.82 -12.38
N ARG A 124 6.54 1.85 -11.67
CA ARG A 124 5.24 2.04 -11.03
C ARG A 124 5.40 2.90 -9.77
N ASP A 125 4.60 3.95 -9.66
CA ASP A 125 4.62 4.85 -8.50
C ASP A 125 4.29 4.15 -7.18
N LYS A 126 3.35 3.19 -7.18
CA LYS A 126 2.85 2.56 -5.95
C LYS A 126 3.95 1.84 -5.16
N PRO A 127 4.76 0.92 -5.74
CA PRO A 127 5.91 0.33 -5.04
C PRO A 127 6.92 1.36 -4.53
N ILE A 128 7.22 2.41 -5.30
CA ILE A 128 8.17 3.45 -4.91
C ILE A 128 7.65 4.21 -3.68
N GLN A 129 6.39 4.63 -3.70
CA GLN A 129 5.75 5.32 -2.58
C GLN A 129 5.68 4.43 -1.35
N TYR A 130 5.36 3.14 -1.52
CA TYR A 130 5.30 2.19 -0.43
C TYR A 130 6.68 1.97 0.22
N MET A 131 7.72 1.75 -0.59
CA MET A 131 9.10 1.65 -0.13
C MET A 131 9.54 2.91 0.62
N LYS A 132 9.24 4.10 0.07
CA LYS A 132 9.56 5.38 0.73
C LYS A 132 8.82 5.56 2.07
N ALA A 133 7.57 5.12 2.15
CA ALA A 133 6.79 5.18 3.40
C ALA A 133 7.39 4.25 4.47
N VAL A 134 7.75 3.01 4.09
CA VAL A 134 8.45 2.06 4.98
C VAL A 134 9.78 2.66 5.43
N TYR A 135 10.56 3.21 4.50
CA TYR A 135 11.83 3.86 4.81
C TYR A 135 11.66 5.00 5.82
N ALA A 136 10.74 5.92 5.59
CA ALA A 136 10.49 7.04 6.47
C ALA A 136 10.07 6.60 7.89
N ALA A 137 9.22 5.57 7.98
CA ALA A 137 8.77 5.04 9.26
C ALA A 137 9.92 4.36 10.03
N PHE A 138 10.79 3.60 9.35
CA PHE A 138 11.98 3.02 9.96
C PHE A 138 12.98 4.09 10.39
N ALA A 139 13.26 5.07 9.54
CA ALA A 139 14.17 6.17 9.85
C ALA A 139 13.72 6.94 11.09
N LEU A 140 12.41 7.18 11.23
CA LEU A 140 11.84 7.82 12.41
C LEU A 140 12.05 6.99 13.69
N ARG A 141 11.75 5.68 13.66
CA ARG A 141 11.93 4.79 14.81
C ARG A 141 13.39 4.66 15.20
N LEU A 142 14.27 4.49 14.22
CA LEU A 142 15.72 4.37 14.42
C LEU A 142 16.41 5.70 14.76
N LYS A 143 15.71 6.85 14.69
CA LYS A 143 16.30 8.19 14.78
C LYS A 143 17.47 8.37 13.81
N ALA A 144 17.31 7.80 12.62
CA ALA A 144 18.27 7.91 11.52
C ALA A 144 18.19 9.30 10.88
N ASP A 145 19.25 9.70 10.16
CA ASP A 145 19.25 10.92 9.36
C ASP A 145 18.11 10.89 8.31
N PRO A 146 17.11 11.78 8.39
CA PRO A 146 15.99 11.80 7.46
C PRO A 146 16.38 12.25 6.05
N ASP A 147 17.48 12.99 5.91
CA ASP A 147 17.97 13.49 4.63
C ASP A 147 18.87 12.46 3.92
N TYR A 148 19.28 11.40 4.64
CA TYR A 148 20.02 10.28 4.08
C TYR A 148 19.11 9.39 3.24
N ASN A 149 18.80 9.79 2.00
CA ASN A 149 18.00 9.00 1.06
C ASN A 149 18.75 7.78 0.48
N SER A 150 19.37 6.97 1.35
CA SER A 150 20.36 5.93 1.04
C SER A 150 21.65 6.43 0.35
N GLY A 151 21.83 7.76 0.24
CA GLY A 151 23.03 8.45 -0.26
C GLY A 151 23.51 8.04 -1.67
N PRO A 152 24.43 8.80 -2.30
CA PRO A 152 25.15 8.31 -3.47
C PRO A 152 26.13 7.19 -3.12
N VAL A 153 26.64 7.18 -1.88
CA VAL A 153 27.57 6.18 -1.33
C VAL A 153 27.23 5.89 0.14
N ALA A 154 27.56 4.68 0.59
CA ALA A 154 27.41 4.23 1.98
C ALA A 154 28.76 3.68 2.51
N LYS A 155 28.86 3.49 3.83
CA LYS A 155 29.99 2.75 4.44
C LYS A 155 30.02 1.34 3.85
N THR A 156 31.11 0.96 3.20
CA THR A 156 31.29 -0.34 2.55
C THR A 156 31.31 -1.47 3.59
N PRO A 157 30.29 -2.36 3.64
CA PRO A 157 30.31 -3.50 4.56
C PRO A 157 31.58 -4.34 4.36
N GLY A 158 32.17 -4.91 5.41
CA GLY A 158 33.37 -5.75 5.32
C GLY A 158 34.70 -5.00 5.12
N HIS A 159 34.68 -3.68 4.94
CA HIS A 159 35.90 -2.88 4.83
C HIS A 159 36.61 -2.75 6.20
N PRO A 160 37.94 -2.90 6.31
CA PRO A 160 38.68 -2.86 7.58
C PRO A 160 38.48 -1.59 8.43
N TRP A 161 38.23 -0.46 7.76
CA TRP A 161 37.96 0.82 8.42
C TRP A 161 36.68 0.79 9.28
N TRP A 162 35.74 -0.11 8.96
CA TRP A 162 34.49 -0.30 9.70
C TRP A 162 34.51 -1.62 10.47
N SER A 163 33.67 -1.69 11.49
CA SER A 163 33.30 -2.95 12.13
C SER A 163 31.99 -3.41 11.53
N THR A 164 32.01 -4.50 10.77
CA THR A 164 30.82 -5.05 10.13
C THR A 164 30.38 -6.31 10.87
N SER A 165 29.12 -6.32 11.29
CA SER A 165 28.43 -7.51 11.79
C SER A 165 27.40 -7.96 10.75
N GLU A 166 27.51 -9.20 10.31
CA GLU A 166 26.52 -9.87 9.46
C GLU A 166 25.60 -10.69 10.36
N LEU A 167 24.29 -10.40 10.33
CA LEU A 167 23.30 -11.09 11.17
C LEU A 167 22.59 -12.20 10.42
N HIS A 168 22.11 -11.92 9.19
CA HIS A 168 21.46 -12.91 8.33
C HIS A 168 21.38 -12.44 6.87
N ASN A 169 20.97 -13.35 5.98
CA ASN A 169 20.83 -13.14 4.54
C ASN A 169 19.38 -13.02 4.04
N HIS A 170 18.39 -13.10 4.94
CA HIS A 170 16.96 -12.96 4.59
C HIS A 170 16.67 -11.68 3.80
N VAL A 171 15.83 -11.78 2.76
CA VAL A 171 15.39 -10.64 1.95
C VAL A 171 13.97 -10.30 2.36
N TYR A 172 13.82 -9.15 3.02
CA TYR A 172 12.55 -8.71 3.57
C TYR A 172 11.60 -8.20 2.48
N GLU A 173 10.40 -8.75 2.44
CA GLU A 173 9.32 -8.12 1.68
C GLU A 173 8.97 -6.76 2.28
N LEU A 174 8.60 -5.78 1.45
CA LEU A 174 8.22 -4.46 1.97
C LEU A 174 7.01 -4.53 2.90
N GLY A 175 6.11 -5.49 2.66
CA GLY A 175 4.98 -5.78 3.56
C GLY A 175 5.43 -6.31 4.91
N GLU A 176 6.45 -7.17 4.94
CA GLU A 176 7.01 -7.72 6.17
C GLU A 176 7.63 -6.62 7.03
N LEU A 177 8.40 -5.71 6.43
CA LEU A 177 8.94 -4.55 7.17
C LEU A 177 7.83 -3.63 7.66
N ALA A 178 6.80 -3.41 6.84
CA ALA A 178 5.67 -2.56 7.19
C ALA A 178 4.87 -3.07 8.40
N ASP A 179 4.86 -4.38 8.67
CA ASP A 179 4.15 -4.95 9.83
C ASP A 179 4.74 -4.50 11.18
N TYR A 180 6.00 -4.02 11.21
CA TYR A 180 6.68 -3.54 12.42
C TYR A 180 6.54 -2.03 12.67
N VAL A 181 5.98 -1.27 11.72
CA VAL A 181 5.93 0.19 11.79
C VAL A 181 4.58 0.74 11.37
N GLU A 182 4.14 1.82 12.01
CA GLU A 182 2.94 2.53 11.58
C GLU A 182 3.29 3.44 10.39
N LEU A 183 2.82 3.05 9.20
CA LEU A 183 3.00 3.85 8.00
C LEU A 183 2.13 5.11 8.07
N GLN A 184 2.79 6.26 8.21
CA GLN A 184 2.13 7.56 8.08
C GLN A 184 1.73 7.74 6.60
N VAL A 185 0.50 7.36 6.27
CA VAL A 185 -0.08 7.66 4.96
C VAL A 185 -0.35 9.16 4.96
N SER A 186 0.52 9.93 4.29
CA SER A 186 0.22 11.33 4.03
C SER A 186 -1.18 11.41 3.42
N PRO A 187 -2.09 12.24 3.96
CA PRO A 187 -3.39 12.42 3.35
C PRO A 187 -3.20 12.71 1.87
N TRP A 188 -4.02 12.11 1.01
CA TRP A 188 -4.02 12.43 -0.41
C TRP A 188 -4.06 13.96 -0.55
N LYS A 189 -2.97 14.54 -1.07
CA LYS A 189 -2.87 16.00 -1.19
C LYS A 189 -4.08 16.46 -2.01
N THR A 190 -4.94 17.27 -1.39
CA THR A 190 -6.20 17.68 -1.99
C THR A 190 -6.01 19.07 -2.59
N GLY A 191 -6.08 19.18 -3.91
CA GLY A 191 -5.98 20.45 -4.63
C GLY A 191 -4.68 20.61 -5.44
N PRO A 192 -4.54 21.75 -6.14
CA PRO A 192 -3.40 22.04 -7.01
C PRO A 192 -2.11 22.22 -6.21
N GLN A 193 -1.06 21.48 -6.54
CA GLN A 193 0.27 21.60 -5.92
C GLN A 193 1.11 22.61 -6.70
N LEU A 194 0.83 23.89 -6.48
CA LEU A 194 1.48 24.95 -7.24
C LEU A 194 2.96 25.14 -6.87
N GLU A 195 3.32 24.85 -5.61
CA GLU A 195 4.69 24.98 -5.10
C GLU A 195 5.63 23.87 -5.63
N ASP A 196 5.08 22.71 -5.97
CA ASP A 196 5.84 21.55 -6.47
C ASP A 196 6.02 21.59 -8.01
N LEU A 197 5.42 22.59 -8.67
CA LEU A 197 5.41 22.68 -10.12
C LEU A 197 6.70 23.34 -10.63
N PRO A 198 7.32 22.86 -11.72
CA PRO A 198 8.35 23.62 -12.40
C PRO A 198 7.82 25.02 -12.74
N HIS A 199 8.70 26.04 -12.78
CA HIS A 199 8.40 27.45 -13.06
C HIS A 199 7.84 27.71 -14.49
N SER A 200 7.00 26.82 -15.02
CA SER A 200 6.33 26.88 -16.30
C SER A 200 4.91 27.43 -16.14
N ARG A 201 4.68 28.59 -16.76
CA ARG A 201 3.36 29.26 -16.85
C ARG A 201 2.26 28.32 -17.33
N HIS A 202 2.57 27.46 -18.32
CA HIS A 202 1.62 26.50 -18.87
C HIS A 202 1.23 25.42 -17.86
N CYS A 203 2.21 24.87 -17.14
CA CYS A 203 1.96 23.86 -16.11
C CYS A 203 1.08 24.45 -15.01
N VAL A 204 1.39 25.67 -14.55
CA VAL A 204 0.64 26.35 -13.49
C VAL A 204 -0.81 26.58 -13.91
N LEU A 205 -1.03 27.12 -15.11
CA LEU A 205 -2.40 27.34 -15.62
C LEU A 205 -3.17 26.03 -15.76
N PHE A 206 -2.55 24.99 -16.30
CA PHE A 206 -3.16 23.69 -16.47
C PHE A 206 -3.58 23.07 -15.13
N GLU A 207 -2.69 23.13 -14.13
CA GLU A 207 -2.92 22.60 -12.79
C GLU A 207 -4.10 23.30 -12.10
N GLN A 208 -4.13 24.62 -12.13
CA GLN A 208 -5.26 25.40 -11.58
C GLN A 208 -6.57 25.07 -12.32
N LEU A 209 -6.51 25.05 -13.65
CA LEU A 209 -7.68 24.87 -14.50
C LEU A 209 -8.29 23.47 -14.37
N ARG A 210 -7.48 22.41 -14.27
CA ARG A 210 -8.00 21.04 -14.15
C ARG A 210 -8.73 20.81 -12.82
N TYR A 211 -8.25 21.35 -11.70
CA TYR A 211 -8.96 21.22 -10.42
C TYR A 211 -10.26 22.02 -10.40
N PHE A 212 -10.28 23.21 -11.01
CA PHE A 212 -11.52 23.95 -11.20
C PHE A 212 -12.50 23.18 -12.10
N ALA A 213 -12.01 22.56 -13.19
CA ALA A 213 -12.82 21.73 -14.06
C ALA A 213 -13.44 20.54 -13.30
N TYR A 214 -12.65 19.86 -12.46
CA TYR A 214 -13.11 18.72 -11.65
C TYR A 214 -14.20 19.09 -10.64
N SER A 215 -14.16 20.31 -10.09
CA SER A 215 -15.15 20.74 -9.09
C SER A 215 -16.52 21.07 -9.68
N ILE A 216 -16.58 21.52 -10.95
CA ILE A 216 -17.83 21.96 -11.58
C ILE A 216 -18.40 20.97 -12.60
N VAL A 217 -17.60 20.03 -13.14
CA VAL A 217 -18.01 19.18 -14.28
C VAL A 217 -19.28 18.37 -14.01
N ASN A 218 -19.46 17.83 -12.80
CA ASN A 218 -20.65 17.04 -12.49
C ASN A 218 -21.91 17.91 -12.47
N GLN A 219 -21.83 19.11 -11.89
CA GLN A 219 -22.94 20.07 -11.91
C GLN A 219 -23.28 20.51 -13.34
N GLU A 220 -22.26 20.75 -14.17
CA GLU A 220 -22.46 21.14 -15.58
C GLU A 220 -22.99 19.99 -16.44
N ARG A 221 -22.68 18.73 -16.14
CA ARG A 221 -23.30 17.58 -16.80
C ARG A 221 -24.77 17.40 -16.43
N GLU A 222 -25.13 17.72 -15.19
CA GLU A 222 -26.51 17.62 -14.70
C GLU A 222 -27.39 18.78 -15.19
N ARG A 223 -26.86 20.00 -15.24
CA ARG A 223 -27.65 21.23 -15.45
C ARG A 223 -27.29 22.03 -16.71
N GLY A 224 -26.20 21.67 -17.38
CA GLY A 224 -25.61 22.47 -18.45
C GLY A 224 -25.20 21.63 -19.66
N THR A 225 -24.22 22.13 -20.41
CA THR A 225 -23.67 21.51 -21.62
C THR A 225 -22.16 21.63 -21.65
N LEU A 226 -21.50 20.91 -22.56
CA LEU A 226 -20.06 21.08 -22.81
C LEU A 226 -19.69 22.52 -23.18
N ALA A 227 -20.57 23.24 -23.88
CA ALA A 227 -20.35 24.64 -24.25
C ALA A 227 -20.38 25.57 -23.03
N THR A 228 -21.35 25.39 -22.12
CA THR A 228 -21.43 26.19 -20.88
C THR A 228 -20.25 25.90 -19.97
N PHE A 229 -19.87 24.63 -19.83
CA PHE A 229 -18.67 24.20 -19.11
C PHE A 229 -17.41 24.82 -19.69
N SER A 230 -17.21 24.74 -21.01
CA SER A 230 -16.03 25.31 -21.69
C SER A 230 -15.95 26.82 -21.48
N ARG A 231 -17.07 27.55 -21.60
CA ARG A 231 -17.12 29.00 -21.34
C ARG A 231 -16.73 29.36 -19.90
N ARG A 232 -17.16 28.57 -18.91
CA ARG A 232 -16.77 28.76 -17.50
C ARG A 232 -15.26 28.53 -17.32
N LEU A 233 -14.70 27.51 -17.97
CA LEU A 233 -13.27 27.24 -17.97
C LEU A 233 -12.46 28.34 -18.66
N GLU A 234 -12.95 28.87 -19.79
CA GLU A 234 -12.32 30.00 -20.49
C GLU A 234 -12.27 31.24 -19.60
N ALA A 235 -13.40 31.63 -19.00
CA ALA A 235 -13.44 32.76 -18.08
C ALA A 235 -12.48 32.59 -16.89
N PHE A 236 -12.42 31.37 -16.33
CA PHE A 236 -11.46 31.06 -15.26
C PHE A 236 -10.02 31.20 -15.74
N ALA A 237 -9.66 30.58 -16.86
CA ALA A 237 -8.30 30.60 -17.39
C ALA A 237 -7.85 32.01 -17.77
N HIS A 238 -8.74 32.83 -18.34
CA HIS A 238 -8.50 34.25 -18.61
C HIS A 238 -8.19 35.03 -17.33
N ASN A 239 -8.96 34.82 -16.27
CA ASN A 239 -8.75 35.51 -15.00
C ASN A 239 -7.45 35.11 -14.29
N HIS A 240 -6.98 33.88 -14.52
CA HIS A 240 -5.76 33.31 -13.93
C HIS A 240 -4.52 33.48 -14.82
N ASN A 241 -4.69 33.94 -16.07
CA ASN A 241 -3.59 34.33 -16.94
C ASN A 241 -3.07 35.74 -16.60
N LYS A 242 -2.59 35.89 -15.37
CA LYS A 242 -1.99 37.13 -14.82
C LYS A 242 -0.57 36.87 -14.33
N PHE A 243 0.18 36.09 -15.09
CA PHE A 243 1.55 35.68 -14.77
C PHE A 243 2.50 36.87 -14.66
N ALA A 244 2.33 37.89 -15.51
CA ALA A 244 3.14 39.11 -15.45
C ALA A 244 3.03 39.81 -14.08
N ARG A 245 1.86 39.75 -13.43
CA ARG A 245 1.65 40.31 -12.09
C ARG A 245 2.21 39.44 -10.96
N ASN A 246 2.48 38.17 -11.26
CA ASN A 246 2.95 37.17 -10.31
C ASN A 246 4.44 36.86 -10.48
N GLY A 247 5.22 37.79 -11.06
CA GLY A 247 6.69 37.68 -11.15
C GLY A 247 7.21 36.98 -12.41
N PHE A 248 6.36 36.62 -13.37
CA PHE A 248 6.81 36.14 -14.69
C PHE A 248 7.06 37.29 -15.67
N SER A 249 7.80 37.02 -16.74
CA SER A 249 8.12 38.01 -17.77
C SER A 249 6.90 38.52 -18.55
N GLU A 250 5.92 37.64 -18.81
CA GLU A 250 4.72 37.97 -19.59
C GLU A 250 3.60 36.94 -19.34
N ASP A 251 2.37 37.35 -19.65
CA ASP A 251 1.19 36.48 -19.66
C ASP A 251 1.20 35.50 -20.84
N LEU A 252 0.49 34.38 -20.73
CA LEU A 252 0.35 33.46 -21.86
C LEU A 252 -0.48 34.10 -22.97
N MET A 253 -0.09 33.81 -24.22
CA MET A 253 -0.90 34.19 -25.38
C MET A 253 -2.30 33.57 -25.30
N LEU A 254 -3.29 34.31 -25.80
CA LEU A 254 -4.68 33.87 -25.74
C LEU A 254 -4.95 32.57 -26.51
N SER A 255 -4.24 32.32 -27.61
CA SER A 255 -4.29 31.05 -28.34
C SER A 255 -3.87 29.87 -27.47
N SER A 256 -2.78 30.03 -26.71
CA SER A 256 -2.25 29.05 -25.76
C SER A 256 -3.21 28.79 -24.59
N VAL A 257 -3.86 29.83 -24.06
CA VAL A 257 -4.89 29.71 -23.03
C VAL A 257 -6.08 28.89 -23.56
N ARG A 258 -6.59 29.24 -24.75
CA ARG A 258 -7.71 28.53 -25.39
C ARG A 258 -7.38 27.07 -25.68
N ALA A 259 -6.16 26.78 -26.11
CA ALA A 259 -5.70 25.41 -26.35
C ALA A 259 -5.71 24.57 -25.06
N THR A 260 -5.19 25.12 -23.96
CA THR A 260 -5.22 24.50 -22.63
C THR A 260 -6.65 24.23 -22.18
N VAL A 261 -7.54 25.22 -22.32
CA VAL A 261 -8.96 25.08 -21.96
C VAL A 261 -9.64 23.98 -22.77
N ARG A 262 -9.43 23.94 -24.09
CA ARG A 262 -10.01 22.90 -24.96
C ARG A 262 -9.57 21.50 -24.55
N SER A 263 -8.28 21.34 -24.23
CA SER A 263 -7.72 20.07 -23.77
C SER A 263 -8.36 19.61 -22.45
N VAL A 264 -8.36 20.48 -21.44
CA VAL A 264 -8.94 20.19 -20.12
C VAL A 264 -10.45 19.95 -20.23
N ALA A 265 -11.19 20.77 -20.96
CA ALA A 265 -12.63 20.64 -21.13
C ALA A 265 -13.00 19.28 -21.74
N ARG A 266 -12.35 18.91 -22.86
CA ARG A 266 -12.64 17.66 -23.56
C ARG A 266 -12.32 16.44 -22.70
N TRP A 267 -11.14 16.40 -22.09
CA TRP A 267 -10.75 15.27 -21.25
C TRP A 267 -11.63 15.15 -20.02
N THR A 268 -11.88 16.26 -19.32
CA THR A 268 -12.69 16.25 -18.10
C THR A 268 -14.13 15.85 -18.40
N TRP A 269 -14.72 16.36 -19.48
CA TRP A 269 -16.09 16.04 -19.85
C TRP A 269 -16.29 14.58 -20.26
N THR A 270 -15.29 13.93 -20.86
CA THR A 270 -15.43 12.56 -21.38
C THR A 270 -14.87 11.48 -20.46
N ARG A 271 -13.78 11.76 -19.75
CA ARG A 271 -13.01 10.76 -18.99
C ARG A 271 -13.10 10.93 -17.48
N TYR A 272 -13.35 12.13 -16.97
CA TYR A 272 -13.36 12.34 -15.52
C TYR A 272 -14.66 11.82 -14.89
N GLN A 273 -14.52 10.87 -13.97
CA GLN A 273 -15.63 10.27 -13.20
C GLN A 273 -15.52 10.57 -11.70
N GLY A 274 -14.58 11.45 -11.30
CA GLY A 274 -14.41 11.82 -9.91
C GLY A 274 -15.67 12.50 -9.39
N SER A 275 -16.32 11.86 -8.42
CA SER A 275 -17.46 12.42 -7.71
C SER A 275 -17.02 12.81 -6.31
N THR A 276 -17.38 14.01 -5.87
CA THR A 276 -17.32 14.41 -4.46
C THR A 276 -18.23 13.54 -3.58
N ARG A 277 -19.13 12.76 -4.20
CA ARG A 277 -19.74 11.57 -3.62
C ARG A 277 -18.73 10.42 -3.64
N CYS A 278 -17.59 10.59 -2.98
CA CYS A 278 -16.89 9.42 -2.49
C CYS A 278 -17.87 8.68 -1.56
N CYS A 279 -18.05 7.38 -1.75
CA CYS A 279 -18.82 6.56 -0.83
C CYS A 279 -18.12 6.64 0.54
N ARG A 280 -18.55 7.56 1.41
CA ARG A 280 -17.96 7.88 2.72
C ARG A 280 -18.29 6.84 3.79
N GLY A 281 -18.15 5.56 3.43
CA GLY A 281 -18.36 4.41 4.29
C GLY A 281 -19.77 3.83 4.22
N ALA A 282 -19.85 2.51 4.27
CA ALA A 282 -21.09 1.73 4.21
C ALA A 282 -22.02 1.91 5.43
N MET A 283 -21.57 2.66 6.45
CA MET A 283 -22.24 2.81 7.74
C MET A 283 -23.01 4.12 7.92
N SER A 284 -22.90 5.07 6.99
CA SER A 284 -23.58 6.38 7.08
C SER A 284 -23.45 7.05 8.46
N LEU A 285 -22.26 6.94 9.10
CA LEU A 285 -22.00 7.46 10.44
C LEU A 285 -22.09 9.00 10.46
N ASP A 286 -22.54 9.55 11.59
CA ASP A 286 -22.67 10.99 11.78
C ASP A 286 -21.34 11.72 11.57
N LYS A 287 -21.39 12.88 10.93
CA LYS A 287 -20.21 13.69 10.57
C LYS A 287 -19.61 14.44 11.76
N SER A 288 -20.38 14.61 12.84
CA SER A 288 -19.89 15.23 14.07
C SER A 288 -18.83 14.39 14.80
N LEU A 289 -18.83 13.08 14.56
CA LEU A 289 -17.87 12.15 15.17
C LEU A 289 -16.45 12.34 14.60
N PRO A 290 -15.42 12.29 15.46
CA PRO A 290 -14.02 12.30 15.03
C PRO A 290 -13.72 11.25 13.95
N LEU A 291 -12.84 11.57 13.01
CA LEU A 291 -12.50 10.67 11.90
C LEU A 291 -11.97 9.31 12.39
N ALA A 292 -11.09 9.32 13.40
CA ALA A 292 -10.51 8.12 13.98
C ALA A 292 -11.59 7.17 14.54
N GLU A 293 -12.60 7.72 15.21
CA GLU A 293 -13.69 6.94 15.79
C GLU A 293 -14.58 6.32 14.70
N ARG A 294 -14.90 7.09 13.65
CA ARG A 294 -15.64 6.56 12.49
C ARG A 294 -14.87 5.46 11.76
N GLN A 295 -13.56 5.61 11.62
CA GLN A 295 -12.69 4.58 11.04
C GLN A 295 -12.66 3.31 11.90
N SER A 296 -12.56 3.46 13.23
CA SER A 296 -12.61 2.33 14.17
C SER A 296 -13.94 1.57 14.09
N LEU A 297 -15.09 2.28 14.10
CA LEU A 297 -16.41 1.67 13.94
C LEU A 297 -16.57 0.95 12.60
N ALA A 298 -16.08 1.55 11.51
CA ALA A 298 -16.08 0.94 10.19
C ALA A 298 -15.20 -0.32 10.11
N ALA A 299 -14.03 -0.29 10.74
CA ALA A 299 -13.13 -1.43 10.83
C ALA A 299 -13.78 -2.58 11.62
N LYS A 300 -14.43 -2.27 12.76
CA LYS A 300 -15.15 -3.26 13.58
C LYS A 300 -16.26 -3.95 12.78
N ARG A 301 -17.12 -3.19 12.09
CA ARG A 301 -18.17 -3.78 11.22
C ARG A 301 -17.56 -4.69 10.15
N THR A 302 -16.49 -4.23 9.49
CA THR A 302 -15.84 -5.00 8.42
C THR A 302 -15.18 -6.28 8.96
N HIS A 303 -14.64 -6.23 10.17
CA HIS A 303 -14.11 -7.40 10.86
C HIS A 303 -15.23 -8.39 11.21
N GLU A 304 -16.34 -7.92 11.78
CA GLU A 304 -17.51 -8.76 12.10
C GLU A 304 -18.09 -9.45 10.86
N LEU A 305 -18.22 -8.72 9.74
CA LEU A 305 -18.70 -9.28 8.47
C LEU A 305 -17.75 -10.37 7.93
N ARG A 306 -16.43 -10.13 8.00
CA ARG A 306 -15.43 -11.14 7.63
C ARG A 306 -15.51 -12.36 8.55
N HIS A 307 -15.63 -12.14 9.86
CA HIS A 307 -15.82 -13.21 10.85
C HIS A 307 -17.04 -14.07 10.50
N ARG A 308 -18.22 -13.46 10.30
CA ARG A 308 -19.45 -14.20 9.94
C ARG A 308 -19.33 -14.94 8.61
N SER A 309 -18.67 -14.34 7.62
CA SER A 309 -18.44 -15.00 6.33
C SER A 309 -17.55 -16.24 6.47
N THR A 310 -16.45 -16.12 7.23
CA THR A 310 -15.56 -17.25 7.53
C THR A 310 -16.28 -18.33 8.34
N GLU A 311 -17.05 -17.96 9.36
CA GLU A 311 -17.89 -18.92 10.09
C GLU A 311 -18.83 -19.67 9.16
N SER A 312 -19.49 -18.97 8.24
CA SER A 312 -20.46 -19.55 7.32
C SER A 312 -19.79 -20.54 6.36
N LYS A 313 -18.58 -20.23 5.86
CA LYS A 313 -17.77 -21.13 5.06
C LYS A 313 -17.36 -22.38 5.84
N ILE A 314 -16.92 -22.21 7.10
CA ILE A 314 -16.54 -23.33 7.97
C ILE A 314 -17.77 -24.22 8.26
N ARG A 315 -18.93 -23.63 8.59
CA ARG A 315 -20.19 -24.39 8.80
C ARG A 315 -20.60 -25.16 7.55
N ALA A 316 -20.56 -24.51 6.39
CA ALA A 316 -20.89 -25.16 5.11
C ALA A 316 -19.92 -26.31 4.80
N ALA A 317 -18.62 -26.12 5.07
CA ALA A 317 -17.63 -27.17 4.88
C ALA A 317 -17.83 -28.35 5.84
N CYS A 318 -18.18 -28.09 7.10
CA CYS A 318 -18.48 -29.15 8.06
C CYS A 318 -19.70 -29.97 7.61
N ARG A 319 -20.79 -29.32 7.19
CA ARG A 319 -21.98 -30.02 6.65
C ARG A 319 -21.63 -30.86 5.42
N GLY A 320 -20.86 -30.29 4.49
CA GLY A 320 -20.44 -30.99 3.28
C GLY A 320 -19.51 -32.20 3.53
N LEU A 321 -18.78 -32.22 4.64
CA LEU A 321 -17.97 -33.38 5.06
C LEU A 321 -18.83 -34.44 5.77
N GLN A 322 -19.80 -34.01 6.59
CA GLN A 322 -20.76 -34.90 7.24
C GLN A 322 -21.62 -35.65 6.21
N GLU A 323 -22.10 -34.98 5.17
CA GLU A 323 -22.85 -35.59 4.06
C GLU A 323 -22.04 -36.64 3.30
N ARG A 324 -20.71 -36.47 3.22
CA ARG A 324 -19.78 -37.43 2.62
C ARG A 324 -19.37 -38.58 3.56
N GLY A 325 -19.78 -38.55 4.83
CA GLY A 325 -19.37 -39.54 5.83
C GLY A 325 -17.89 -39.44 6.22
N GLU A 326 -17.22 -38.32 5.92
CA GLU A 326 -15.81 -38.11 6.23
C GLU A 326 -15.61 -37.57 7.66
N LYS A 327 -14.46 -37.87 8.26
CA LYS A 327 -14.12 -37.36 9.59
C LYS A 327 -13.89 -35.85 9.55
N LEU A 328 -14.53 -35.12 10.45
CA LEU A 328 -14.36 -33.68 10.69
C LEU A 328 -12.97 -33.38 11.28
N THR A 329 -11.94 -33.42 10.43
CA THR A 329 -10.59 -32.99 10.79
C THR A 329 -10.39 -31.52 10.43
N GLN A 330 -9.62 -30.79 11.25
CA GLN A 330 -9.32 -29.37 10.98
C GLN A 330 -8.69 -29.16 9.59
N VAL A 331 -7.91 -30.14 9.10
CA VAL A 331 -7.25 -30.08 7.79
C VAL A 331 -8.26 -30.24 6.67
N ALA A 332 -9.17 -31.21 6.75
CA ALA A 332 -10.20 -31.42 5.72
C ALA A 332 -11.15 -30.20 5.62
N ILE A 333 -11.53 -29.64 6.76
CA ILE A 333 -12.40 -28.45 6.82
C ILE A 333 -11.70 -27.23 6.22
N ALA A 334 -10.42 -27.04 6.51
CA ALA A 334 -9.60 -25.95 5.97
C ALA A 334 -9.54 -25.99 4.44
N ILE A 335 -9.25 -27.18 3.88
CA ILE A 335 -9.20 -27.39 2.42
C ILE A 335 -10.57 -27.07 1.79
N LEU A 336 -11.65 -27.61 2.36
CA LEU A 336 -12.98 -27.48 1.76
C LEU A 336 -13.58 -26.08 1.91
N ALA A 337 -13.28 -25.37 3.00
CA ALA A 337 -13.71 -23.99 3.23
C ALA A 337 -12.80 -22.94 2.54
N GLY A 338 -11.64 -23.36 2.02
CA GLY A 338 -10.65 -22.47 1.41
C GLY A 338 -10.01 -21.50 2.41
N VAL A 339 -9.74 -21.96 3.63
CA VAL A 339 -9.10 -21.18 4.72
C VAL A 339 -7.96 -21.98 5.34
N SER A 340 -7.05 -21.33 6.08
CA SER A 340 -5.93 -22.03 6.71
C SER A 340 -6.38 -22.89 7.90
N ARG A 341 -5.58 -23.93 8.23
CA ARG A 341 -5.81 -24.78 9.42
C ARG A 341 -5.85 -23.96 10.72
N GLN A 342 -4.95 -22.99 10.87
CA GLN A 342 -4.91 -22.09 12.02
C GLN A 342 -6.19 -21.26 12.13
N THR A 343 -6.71 -20.77 10.99
CA THR A 343 -8.01 -20.10 10.97
C THR A 343 -9.12 -21.05 11.44
N VAL A 344 -9.16 -22.30 10.99
CA VAL A 344 -10.17 -23.26 11.50
C VAL A 344 -10.02 -23.51 13.01
N ALA A 345 -8.79 -23.60 13.53
CA ALA A 345 -8.53 -23.81 14.95
C ALA A 345 -9.05 -22.65 15.82
N ASN A 346 -8.91 -21.40 15.35
CA ASN A 346 -9.43 -20.22 16.05
C ASN A 346 -10.97 -20.18 16.13
N TYR A 347 -11.67 -20.94 15.29
CA TYR A 347 -13.13 -21.05 15.26
C TYR A 347 -13.61 -22.39 15.82
N GLY A 348 -12.92 -22.90 16.84
CA GLY A 348 -13.27 -24.16 17.50
C GLY A 348 -14.70 -24.21 18.04
N HIS A 349 -15.30 -23.06 18.40
CA HIS A 349 -16.70 -22.98 18.82
C HIS A 349 -17.68 -23.44 17.74
N VAL A 350 -17.41 -23.12 16.47
CA VAL A 350 -18.22 -23.54 15.32
C VAL A 350 -18.17 -25.05 15.15
N LEU A 351 -17.00 -25.67 15.37
CA LEU A 351 -16.83 -27.12 15.28
C LEU A 351 -17.62 -27.84 16.37
N ASN A 352 -17.58 -27.31 17.60
CA ASN A 352 -18.34 -27.84 18.73
C ASN A 352 -19.86 -27.73 18.50
N GLU A 353 -20.32 -26.64 17.89
CA GLU A 353 -21.72 -26.43 17.52
C GLU A 353 -22.20 -27.48 16.51
N VAL A 354 -21.42 -27.73 15.45
CA VAL A 354 -21.79 -28.67 14.38
C VAL A 354 -21.65 -30.14 14.79
N THR A 355 -20.83 -30.42 15.81
CA THR A 355 -20.65 -31.79 16.35
C THR A 355 -21.73 -32.17 17.36
N ARG A 356 -22.40 -31.20 18.01
CA ARG A 356 -23.52 -31.47 18.90
C ARG A 356 -24.78 -31.78 18.09
N PRO A 357 -25.35 -32.98 18.16
CA PRO A 357 -26.61 -33.27 17.49
C PRO A 357 -27.72 -32.43 18.12
N GLN A 358 -28.31 -31.50 17.34
CA GLN A 358 -29.55 -30.83 17.69
C GLN A 358 -30.65 -31.88 17.80
N THR A 359 -31.00 -32.27 19.03
CA THR A 359 -32.11 -33.19 19.28
C THR A 359 -33.41 -32.43 19.04
N ILE A 360 -33.89 -32.42 17.80
CA ILE A 360 -35.22 -31.89 17.47
C ILE A 360 -36.24 -32.88 18.05
N SER A 361 -36.83 -32.53 19.19
CA SER A 361 -38.00 -33.22 19.75
C SER A 361 -39.21 -32.98 18.85
N PHE A 362 -39.47 -33.89 17.90
CA PHE A 362 -40.76 -33.99 17.23
C PHE A 362 -41.73 -34.73 18.16
N LEU A 363 -42.61 -34.00 18.85
CA LEU A 363 -43.75 -34.61 19.54
C LEU A 363 -44.86 -34.86 18.51
N ALA A 364 -45.10 -36.14 18.28
CA ALA A 364 -46.13 -36.74 17.44
C ALA A 364 -47.56 -36.40 17.93
N PRO A 365 -48.60 -36.55 17.08
CA PRO A 365 -49.94 -36.05 17.34
C PRO A 365 -50.68 -36.92 18.37
N SER A 366 -51.26 -36.29 19.40
CA SER A 366 -52.11 -36.98 20.37
C SER A 366 -53.50 -37.24 19.80
N VAL A 367 -53.84 -38.51 19.76
CA VAL A 367 -55.16 -39.08 19.43
C VAL A 367 -56.26 -38.51 20.32
N SER A 368 -57.43 -38.33 19.71
CA SER A 368 -58.71 -37.90 20.27
C SER A 368 -59.19 -38.73 21.45
N LYS A 369 -59.73 -38.05 22.48
CA LYS A 369 -60.78 -38.58 23.36
C LYS A 369 -61.86 -37.52 23.56
N THR A 370 -63.04 -37.87 23.06
CA THR A 370 -64.35 -37.28 23.36
C THR A 370 -64.72 -37.54 24.83
N PHE A 371 -65.18 -36.50 25.55
CA PHE A 371 -66.36 -36.54 26.43
C PHE A 371 -66.73 -35.11 26.89
N SER A 372 -68.02 -34.78 26.82
CA SER A 372 -68.66 -33.55 27.32
C SER A 372 -69.50 -33.90 28.57
N PRO A 373 -70.29 -32.99 29.18
CA PRO A 373 -70.05 -31.63 29.67
C PRO A 373 -70.43 -31.48 31.17
N SER A 374 -70.07 -30.38 31.84
CA SER A 374 -70.86 -29.90 32.98
C SER A 374 -70.67 -28.40 33.26
N SER A 375 -71.82 -27.76 33.46
CA SER A 375 -72.12 -26.36 33.68
C SER A 375 -71.65 -25.76 35.00
N THR A 376 -71.24 -24.50 34.97
CA THR A 376 -71.64 -23.32 35.79
C THR A 376 -70.60 -22.24 35.45
N GLY A 377 -70.88 -20.99 35.06
CA GLY A 377 -71.99 -20.10 35.31
C GLY A 377 -71.42 -18.84 35.96
N ASN A 378 -71.02 -17.81 35.19
CA ASN A 378 -71.29 -16.42 35.57
C ASN A 378 -71.04 -15.41 34.44
N GLN A 379 -71.84 -14.34 34.49
CA GLN A 379 -72.12 -13.35 33.46
C GLN A 379 -71.09 -12.21 33.40
N GLY A 380 -71.04 -11.48 32.27
CA GLY A 380 -70.44 -10.13 32.24
C GLY A 380 -70.06 -9.56 30.86
N SER A 381 -71.05 -9.22 30.05
CA SER A 381 -71.16 -7.99 29.21
C SER A 381 -70.01 -7.57 28.25
N THR A 382 -70.34 -7.62 26.95
CA THR A 382 -69.73 -6.88 25.82
C THR A 382 -70.25 -5.42 25.76
N PRO A 383 -69.71 -4.46 24.96
CA PRO A 383 -69.75 -4.51 23.48
C PRO A 383 -68.50 -4.02 22.72
N SER A 384 -68.31 -4.69 21.58
CA SER A 384 -67.73 -4.29 20.29
C SER A 384 -67.23 -2.85 20.06
N HIS A 385 -66.03 -2.76 19.48
CA HIS A 385 -65.79 -1.94 18.28
C HIS A 385 -64.83 -2.67 17.33
N GLY A 386 -65.32 -2.95 16.12
CA GLY A 386 -64.51 -3.45 15.02
C GLY A 386 -63.89 -2.29 14.24
N ILE A 387 -62.62 -2.46 13.84
CA ILE A 387 -62.03 -1.75 12.70
C ILE A 387 -61.22 -2.78 11.93
N ALA A 388 -61.68 -3.08 10.72
CA ALA A 388 -60.92 -3.78 9.70
C ALA A 388 -59.95 -2.80 9.04
N LEU A 389 -58.67 -3.16 8.92
CA LEU A 389 -57.79 -2.60 7.91
C LEU A 389 -56.90 -3.70 7.32
N THR A 390 -57.14 -3.89 6.02
CA THR A 390 -56.36 -4.59 5.02
C THR A 390 -54.89 -4.17 4.98
N SER A 391 -53.96 -5.11 4.90
CA SER A 391 -52.67 -4.86 4.24
C SER A 391 -52.28 -6.04 3.35
N THR A 392 -52.29 -5.74 2.07
CA THR A 392 -51.80 -6.48 0.92
C THR A 392 -50.28 -6.70 0.95
N LEU A 393 -49.86 -7.91 0.58
CA LEU A 393 -48.70 -8.30 -0.24
C LEU A 393 -47.38 -7.51 -0.08
N THR A 394 -46.27 -8.22 0.12
CA THR A 394 -45.37 -8.55 -1.03
C THR A 394 -44.21 -9.43 -0.59
N ASP A 395 -44.15 -10.56 -1.28
CA ASP A 395 -43.08 -11.53 -1.37
C ASP A 395 -41.86 -10.89 -2.09
N VAL A 396 -40.65 -11.04 -1.53
CA VAL A 396 -39.41 -10.62 -2.21
C VAL A 396 -38.50 -11.82 -2.36
N THR A 397 -38.45 -12.29 -3.60
CA THR A 397 -37.58 -13.32 -4.15
C THR A 397 -36.12 -12.85 -4.20
N TYR A 398 -35.21 -13.67 -3.67
CA TYR A 398 -33.77 -13.48 -3.85
C TYR A 398 -33.32 -14.13 -5.17
N GLY A 399 -33.23 -13.32 -6.23
CA GLY A 399 -32.63 -13.68 -7.51
C GLY A 399 -31.10 -13.56 -7.49
N VAL A 400 -30.43 -14.68 -7.71
CA VAL A 400 -28.98 -14.83 -7.92
C VAL A 400 -28.61 -14.27 -9.29
N HIS A 401 -27.75 -13.24 -9.35
CA HIS A 401 -27.10 -12.82 -10.60
C HIS A 401 -25.64 -13.31 -10.63
N GLN A 402 -25.42 -14.37 -11.39
CA GLN A 402 -24.12 -14.72 -11.98
C GLN A 402 -23.83 -13.74 -13.13
N VAL A 403 -22.64 -13.16 -13.16
CA VAL A 403 -22.16 -12.37 -14.30
C VAL A 403 -21.16 -13.21 -15.09
N THR A 404 -21.56 -13.57 -16.31
CA THR A 404 -20.75 -14.22 -17.33
C THR A 404 -19.88 -13.17 -18.04
N ALA A 405 -18.59 -13.46 -18.24
CA ALA A 405 -17.67 -12.63 -19.01
C ALA A 405 -17.87 -12.83 -20.53
N PRO A 406 -17.81 -11.77 -21.36
CA PRO A 406 -17.82 -11.93 -22.81
C PRO A 406 -16.42 -12.21 -23.36
N ALA A 407 -16.40 -13.06 -24.40
CA ALA A 407 -15.26 -13.60 -25.10
C ALA A 407 -14.45 -12.54 -25.87
N GLY A 408 -13.16 -12.85 -26.05
CA GLY A 408 -12.19 -12.03 -26.78
C GLY A 408 -12.52 -11.90 -28.28
N GLY A 409 -12.41 -10.67 -28.78
CA GLY A 409 -12.32 -10.37 -30.20
C GLY A 409 -10.85 -10.21 -30.59
N ALA A 410 -10.39 -11.11 -31.46
CA ALA A 410 -9.16 -10.95 -32.21
C ALA A 410 -9.30 -9.77 -33.19
N LEU A 411 -8.29 -8.92 -33.25
CA LEU A 411 -8.15 -7.91 -34.31
C LEU A 411 -6.79 -8.10 -34.96
N ASP A 412 -6.85 -8.52 -36.22
CA ASP A 412 -5.73 -8.63 -37.15
C ASP A 412 -5.09 -7.26 -37.41
N LEU A 413 -3.77 -7.21 -37.27
CA LEU A 413 -2.92 -6.09 -37.68
C LEU A 413 -2.48 -6.32 -39.13
N VAL A 414 -3.15 -5.65 -40.07
CA VAL A 414 -2.66 -5.48 -41.44
C VAL A 414 -1.60 -4.39 -41.45
N ALA A 415 -0.39 -4.77 -41.82
CA ALA A 415 0.72 -3.87 -42.09
C ALA A 415 0.47 -3.09 -43.39
N SER A 416 0.45 -1.76 -43.31
CA SER A 416 0.57 -0.88 -44.47
C SER A 416 1.91 -0.17 -44.45
N SER A 417 2.74 -0.56 -45.41
CA SER A 417 3.95 0.13 -45.85
C SER A 417 3.60 1.48 -46.47
N SER A 418 4.09 2.57 -45.90
CA SER A 418 4.12 3.88 -46.57
C SER A 418 5.48 4.10 -47.21
N GLN A 419 5.47 4.03 -48.54
CA GLN A 419 6.53 4.49 -49.42
C GLN A 419 6.76 6.00 -49.25
N SER A 420 8.03 6.36 -49.23
CA SER A 420 8.55 7.70 -49.43
C SER A 420 8.41 8.08 -50.90
N GLU A 421 7.69 9.17 -51.19
CA GLU A 421 7.81 9.89 -52.45
C GLU A 421 8.17 11.36 -52.20
N ASP A 422 8.91 11.82 -53.18
CA ASP A 422 9.74 13.00 -53.32
C ASP A 422 8.94 14.18 -53.88
N SER A 423 9.56 15.36 -53.92
CA SER A 423 9.18 16.58 -54.68
C SER A 423 8.11 17.51 -54.09
N SER A 424 8.55 18.64 -53.51
CA SER A 424 8.69 19.95 -54.21
C SER A 424 8.94 21.08 -53.22
#